data_AF-A0A5J5IL92-F1
#
_entry.id   AF-A0A5J5IL92-F1
#
_cell.length_a   1.000
_cell.length_b   1.000
_cell.length_c   1.000
_cell.angle_alpha   90.00
_cell.angle_beta   90.00
_cell.angle_gamma   90.00
#
_symmetry.space_group_name_H-M   'P 1'
#
loop_
_entity.id
_entity.type
_entity.pdbx_description
1 polymer ?
#
loop_
_entity_poly.entity_id
_entity_poly.type
_entity_poly.pdbx_seq_one_letter_code
_entity_poly.pdbx_strand_id
1 'polypeptide(L)' 'MSHTKKKKHPEHPPVPQIKKDIKKYRVIAVAIIFFSLFGAGIAFFAADNNYVWLLTGGLIGAICGYFFGRQIVNGLFKN' A
#
# COMPACT_ATOMS: atom_id res chain seq x y z
N MET A 1 -17.26 45.23 -38.48
CA MET A 1 -16.85 43.93 -37.89
C MET A 1 -16.07 44.22 -36.62
N SER A 2 -16.67 43.97 -35.45
CA SER A 2 -16.04 44.25 -34.15
C SER A 2 -15.13 43.10 -33.76
N HIS A 3 -13.81 43.34 -33.73
CA HIS A 3 -12.83 42.36 -33.27
C HIS A 3 -12.89 42.26 -31.74
N THR A 4 -13.66 41.30 -31.23
CA THR A 4 -13.64 40.95 -29.79
C THR A 4 -12.29 40.34 -29.45
N LYS A 5 -11.37 41.14 -28.87
CA LYS A 5 -10.10 40.65 -28.33
C LYS A 5 -10.41 39.65 -27.20
N LYS A 6 -10.10 38.37 -27.41
CA LYS A 6 -10.17 37.35 -26.36
C LYS A 6 -9.20 37.75 -25.24
N LYS A 7 -9.73 38.11 -24.07
CA LYS A 7 -8.91 38.36 -22.88
C LYS A 7 -8.26 37.02 -22.49
N LYS A 8 -6.93 37.00 -22.39
CA LYS A 8 -6.20 35.83 -21.86
C LYS A 8 -6.61 35.65 -20.40
N HIS A 9 -7.10 34.47 -20.05
CA HIS A 9 -7.34 34.11 -18.66
C HIS A 9 -6.01 34.15 -17.89
N PRO A 10 -5.96 34.68 -16.65
CA PRO A 10 -4.78 34.58 -15.82
C PRO A 10 -4.46 33.10 -15.57
N GLU A 11 -3.18 32.74 -15.66
CA GLU A 11 -2.71 31.41 -15.34
C GLU A 11 -2.99 31.13 -13.86
N HIS A 12 -3.91 30.19 -13.59
CA HIS A 12 -4.11 29.72 -12.23
C HIS A 12 -2.86 28.96 -11.78
N PRO A 13 -2.34 29.21 -10.55
CA PRO A 13 -1.23 28.43 -10.03
C PRO A 13 -1.65 26.96 -9.92
N PRO A 14 -0.76 26.01 -10.29
CA PRO A 14 -1.07 24.60 -10.18
C PRO A 14 -1.32 24.24 -8.72
N VAL A 15 -2.48 23.64 -8.45
CA VAL A 15 -2.85 23.14 -7.12
C VAL A 15 -1.79 22.12 -6.66
N PRO A 16 -1.27 22.20 -5.42
CA PRO A 16 -0.31 21.24 -4.92
C PRO A 16 -0.89 19.83 -4.99
N GLN A 17 -0.31 18.98 -5.82
CA GLN A 17 -0.70 17.57 -5.87
C GLN A 17 -0.25 16.91 -4.56
N ILE A 18 -1.19 16.68 -3.64
CA ILE A 18 -0.95 15.90 -2.43
C ILE A 18 -0.38 14.54 -2.88
N LYS A 19 0.85 14.24 -2.44
CA LYS A 19 1.63 13.05 -2.86
C LYS A 19 0.84 11.77 -2.58
N LYS A 20 0.16 11.23 -3.59
CA LYS A 20 -0.64 10.00 -3.52
C LYS A 20 0.21 8.80 -3.05
N ASP A 21 1.52 8.85 -3.25
CA ASP A 21 2.48 7.83 -2.86
C ASP A 21 2.53 7.55 -1.35
N ILE A 22 2.33 8.56 -0.50
CA ILE A 22 2.38 8.37 0.96
C ILE A 22 1.28 7.41 1.42
N LYS A 23 0.10 7.43 0.77
CA LYS A 23 -0.99 6.51 1.09
C LYS A 23 -0.68 5.07 0.64
N LYS A 24 0.06 4.87 -0.45
CA LYS A 24 0.44 3.53 -0.93
C LYS A 24 1.29 2.77 0.09
N TYR A 25 2.37 3.40 0.56
CA TYR A 25 3.28 2.75 1.51
C TYR A 25 2.60 2.43 2.85
N ARG A 26 1.66 3.29 3.28
CA ARG A 26 0.91 3.06 4.52
C ARG A 26 0.00 1.83 4.42
N VAL A 27 -0.67 1.63 3.28
CA VAL A 27 -1.52 0.45 3.05
C VAL A 27 -0.68 -0.84 3.01
N ILE A 28 0.48 -0.80 2.33
CA ILE A 28 1.40 -1.95 2.29
C ILE A 28 1.91 -2.28 3.69
N ALA A 29 2.32 -1.28 4.47
CA ALA A 29 2.81 -1.48 5.83
C ALA A 29 1.73 -2.11 6.75
N VAL A 30 0.48 -1.62 6.68
CA VAL A 30 -0.62 -2.18 7.46
C VAL A 30 -0.91 -3.64 7.05
N ALA A 31 -0.91 -3.95 5.75
CA ALA A 31 -1.14 -5.31 5.27
C ALA A 31 -0.04 -6.28 5.73
N ILE A 32 1.23 -5.85 5.69
CA ILE A 32 2.36 -6.64 6.19
C ILE A 32 2.21 -6.90 7.69
N ILE A 33 1.89 -5.88 8.48
CA ILE A 33 1.74 -6.03 9.94
C ILE A 33 0.60 -7.02 10.27
N PHE A 34 -0.55 -6.90 9.61
CA PHE A 34 -1.68 -7.82 9.81
C PHE A 34 -1.33 -9.26 9.45
N PHE A 35 -0.75 -9.49 8.27
CA PHE A 35 -0.38 -10.84 7.84
C PHE A 35 0.77 -11.43 8.66
N SER A 36 1.73 -10.61 9.10
CA SER A 36 2.79 -11.06 10.00
C SER A 36 2.26 -11.43 11.38
N LEU A 37 1.35 -10.64 11.97
CA LEU A 37 0.70 -10.97 13.25
C LEU A 37 -0.14 -12.24 13.13
N PHE A 38 -0.90 -12.38 12.04
CA PHE A 38 -1.74 -13.55 11.80
C PHE A 38 -0.89 -14.80 11.55
N GLY A 39 0.16 -14.69 10.73
CA GLY A 39 1.11 -15.77 10.45
C GLY A 39 1.91 -16.18 11.69
N ALA A 40 2.37 -15.22 12.49
CA ALA A 40 3.04 -15.49 13.76
C ALA A 40 2.08 -16.13 14.77
N GLY A 41 0.81 -15.71 14.81
CA GLY A 41 -0.21 -16.33 15.66
C GLY A 41 -0.48 -17.79 15.30
N ILE A 42 -0.66 -18.09 14.01
CA ILE A 42 -0.83 -19.47 13.52
C ILE A 42 0.43 -20.29 13.80
N ALA A 43 1.61 -19.72 13.55
CA ALA A 43 2.87 -20.41 13.78
C ALA A 43 3.10 -20.67 15.27
N PHE A 44 2.71 -19.77 16.17
CA PHE A 44 2.79 -19.98 17.62
C PHE A 44 1.97 -21.19 18.07
N PHE A 45 0.76 -21.35 17.54
CA PHE A 45 -0.07 -22.52 17.83
C PHE A 45 0.44 -23.80 17.18
N ALA A 46 1.04 -23.70 15.98
CA ALA A 46 1.53 -24.87 15.26
C ALA A 46 2.94 -25.30 15.70
N ALA A 47 3.70 -24.42 16.35
CA ALA A 47 5.13 -24.60 16.59
C ALA A 47 5.49 -25.43 17.81
N ASP A 48 4.53 -25.90 18.63
CA ASP A 48 4.68 -26.76 19.82
C ASP A 48 6.11 -26.80 20.45
N ASN A 49 7.09 -27.46 19.82
CA ASN A 49 8.51 -27.41 20.21
C ASN A 49 9.54 -27.20 19.05
N ASN A 50 9.12 -26.85 17.84
CA ASN A 50 9.95 -26.69 16.64
C ASN A 50 10.04 -25.22 16.18
N TYR A 51 11.15 -24.57 16.53
CA TYR A 51 11.50 -23.21 16.09
C TYR A 51 11.50 -23.03 14.57
N VAL A 52 11.75 -24.11 13.82
CA VAL A 52 11.68 -24.11 12.35
C VAL A 52 10.31 -23.66 11.87
N TRP A 53 9.23 -24.12 12.52
CA TRP A 53 7.87 -23.83 12.08
C TRP A 53 7.45 -22.38 12.34
N LEU A 54 8.00 -21.79 13.41
CA LEU A 54 7.86 -20.38 13.74
C LEU A 54 8.58 -19.49 12.72
N LEU A 55 9.80 -19.88 12.31
CA LEU A 55 10.57 -19.20 11.27
C LEU A 55 9.90 -19.28 9.89
N THR A 56 9.46 -20.47 9.45
CA THR A 56 8.77 -20.61 8.16
C THR A 56 7.42 -19.92 8.15
N GLY A 57 6.65 -19.98 9.24
CA GLY A 57 5.38 -19.28 9.35
C GLY A 57 5.53 -17.76 9.24
N GLY A 58 6.55 -17.20 9.91
CA GLY A 58 6.89 -15.79 9.80
C GLY A 58 7.36 -15.38 8.39
N LEU A 59 8.22 -16.18 7.76
CA LEU A 59 8.71 -15.92 6.40
C LEU A 59 7.59 -15.97 5.36
N ILE A 60 6.75 -17.01 5.41
CA ILE A 60 5.60 -17.17 4.50
C ILE A 60 4.58 -16.07 4.74
N GLY A 61 4.27 -15.75 6.00
CA GLY A 61 3.37 -14.65 6.37
C GLY A 61 3.86 -13.29 5.84
N ALA A 62 5.15 -13.00 5.97
CA ALA A 62 5.73 -11.75 5.46
C ALA A 62 5.70 -11.65 3.93
N ILE A 63 6.01 -12.74 3.22
CA ILE A 63 5.97 -12.79 1.75
C ILE A 63 4.53 -12.61 1.26
N CYS A 64 3.58 -13.33 1.84
CA CYS A 64 2.16 -13.21 1.49
C CYS A 64 1.62 -11.81 1.79
N GLY A 65 1.94 -11.24 2.96
CA GLY A 65 1.54 -9.89 3.33
C GLY A 65 2.08 -8.82 2.40
N TYR A 66 3.34 -8.94 1.95
CA TYR A 66 3.94 -8.04 0.97
C TYR A 66 3.22 -8.11 -0.38
N PHE A 67 2.99 -9.32 -0.90
CA PHE A 67 2.30 -9.51 -2.18
C PHE A 67 0.86 -9.00 -2.13
N PHE A 68 0.15 -9.30 -1.05
CA PHE A 68 -1.23 -8.87 -0.85
C PHE A 68 -1.33 -7.33 -0.73
N GLY A 69 -0.47 -6.69 0.06
CA GLY A 69 -0.41 -5.24 0.16
C GLY A 69 -0.08 -4.57 -1.19
N ARG A 70 0.84 -5.18 -1.97
CA ARG A 70 1.19 -4.70 -3.32
C ARG A 70 0.02 -4.83 -4.30
N GLN A 71 -0.73 -5.93 -4.24
CA GLN A 71 -1.95 -6.12 -5.06
C GLN A 71 -3.03 -5.09 -4.71
N ILE A 72 -3.28 -4.84 -3.42
CA ILE A 72 -4.25 -3.83 -2.97
C ILE A 72 -3.84 -2.44 -3.48
N VAL A 73 -2.57 -2.07 -3.35
CA VAL A 73 -2.09 -0.78 -3.85
C VAL A 73 -2.24 -0.67 -5.37
N ASN A 74 -1.95 -1.74 -6.10
CA ASN A 74 -2.12 -1.73 -7.55
C ASN A 74 -3.59 -1.70 -7.98
N GLY A 75 -4.51 -2.31 -7.22
CA GLY A 75 -5.95 -2.26 -7.48
C GLY A 75 -6.59 -0.94 -7.06
N LEU A 76 -6.21 -0.39 -5.91
CA LEU A 76 -6.82 0.80 -5.31
C LEU A 76 -6.36 2.11 -5.97
N PHE A 77 -5.14 2.14 -6.52
CA PHE A 77 -4.60 3.31 -7.23
C PHE A 77 -4.66 3.15 -8.76
N LYS A 78 -5.30 2.09 -9.25
CA LYS A 78 -5.69 1.98 -10.67
C LYS A 78 -7.03 2.69 -10.84
N ASN A 79 -6.97 4.02 -10.78
CA ASN A 79 -7.86 5.00 -11.42
C ASN A 79 -7.42 6.42 -11.02
#